data_AF-A0A3D5APL3-F1
#
_entry.id   AF-A0A3D5APL3-F1
#
_cell.length_a   1.000
_cell.length_b   1.000
_cell.length_c   1.000
_cell.angle_alpha   90.00
_cell.angle_beta   90.00
_cell.angle_gamma   90.00
#
_symmetry.space_group_name_H-M   'P 1'
#
loop_
_entity.id
_entity.type
_entity.pdbx_description
1 polymer ?
#
loop_
_entity_poly.entity_id
_entity_poly.type
_entity_poly.pdbx_seq_one_letter_code
_entity_poly.pdbx_strand_id
1 'polypeptide(L)'
;MEFDVTVEIPKGQRNKYEVDHATGRIRLDRTLFTSTQYPADYGFIEHTLGEDGDPLDALVLVQEPTFPGCLILCRAIGMFRMRDEKGGDDKV
;
A
#
# COMPACT_ATOMS: atom_id res chain seq x y z
N MET A 1 -2.60 15.57 -11.07
CA MET A 1 -3.40 15.35 -9.84
C MET A 1 -2.43 14.77 -8.83
N GLU A 2 -2.36 15.39 -7.67
CA GLU A 2 -1.48 14.97 -6.57
C GLU A 2 -2.36 14.51 -5.41
N PHE A 3 -1.90 13.54 -4.64
CA PHE A 3 -2.60 12.95 -3.50
C PHE A 3 -1.60 12.37 -2.50
N ASP A 4 -2.00 12.28 -1.24
CA ASP A 4 -1.17 11.69 -0.20
C ASP A 4 -1.34 10.17 -0.17
N VAL A 5 -0.21 9.46 -0.07
CA VAL A 5 -0.15 8.02 0.16
C VAL A 5 0.42 7.78 1.55
N THR A 6 -0.30 7.01 2.37
CA THR A 6 0.21 6.48 3.64
C THR A 6 0.92 5.17 3.37
N VAL A 7 2.23 5.11 3.63
CA VAL A 7 3.03 3.90 3.47
C VAL A 7 2.76 2.93 4.62
N GLU A 8 2.37 1.71 4.31
CA GLU A 8 2.22 0.63 5.28
C GLU A 8 3.47 -0.25 5.33
N ILE A 9 4.04 -0.55 4.15
CA ILE A 9 5.10 -1.54 3.99
C ILE A 9 6.25 -0.92 3.21
N PRO A 10 7.39 -0.63 3.87
CA PRO A 10 8.58 -0.18 3.17
C PRO A 10 9.11 -1.22 2.19
N LYS A 11 9.69 -0.76 1.09
CA LYS A 11 10.38 -1.58 0.09
C LYS A 11 11.38 -2.55 0.74
N GLY A 12 11.39 -3.78 0.24
CA GLY A 12 12.27 -4.86 0.73
C GLY A 12 11.75 -5.61 1.97
N GLN A 13 10.62 -5.18 2.55
CA GLN A 13 10.05 -5.85 3.71
C GLN A 13 9.33 -7.15 3.34
N ARG A 14 9.33 -8.08 4.30
CA ARG A 14 8.52 -9.31 4.31
C ARG A 14 7.38 -9.26 5.31
N ASN A 15 7.38 -8.29 6.22
CA ASN A 15 6.28 -8.07 7.13
C ASN A 15 5.23 -7.24 6.41
N LYS A 16 4.05 -7.84 6.21
CA LYS A 16 2.87 -7.15 5.74
C LYS A 16 2.26 -6.44 6.94
N TYR A 17 2.54 -5.15 7.05
CA TYR A 17 1.80 -4.26 7.93
C TYR A 17 0.52 -3.80 7.23
N GLU A 18 -0.42 -3.35 8.03
CA GLU A 18 -1.67 -2.72 7.59
C GLU A 18 -2.06 -1.64 8.61
N VAL A 19 -2.73 -0.60 8.14
CA VAL A 19 -3.39 0.39 8.97
C VAL A 19 -4.79 -0.11 9.27
N ASP A 20 -5.11 -0.18 10.56
CA ASP A 20 -6.50 -0.30 10.99
C ASP A 20 -7.21 1.04 10.72
N HIS A 21 -7.98 1.11 9.63
CA HIS A 21 -8.65 2.35 9.20
C HIS A 21 -9.66 2.90 10.22
N ALA A 22 -10.11 2.11 11.19
CA ALA A 22 -10.98 2.61 12.26
C ALA A 22 -10.18 3.36 13.35
N THR A 23 -8.91 2.99 13.57
CA THR A 23 -8.09 3.52 14.68
C THR A 23 -6.86 4.30 14.23
N GLY A 24 -6.46 4.20 12.96
CA GLY A 24 -5.23 4.75 12.41
C GLY A 24 -3.96 4.05 12.92
N ARG A 25 -4.08 2.88 13.56
CA ARG A 25 -2.95 2.16 14.16
C ARG A 25 -2.36 1.17 13.17
N ILE A 26 -1.03 1.09 13.16
CA ILE A 26 -0.30 0.10 12.37
C ILE A 26 -0.33 -1.25 13.08
N ARG A 27 -0.73 -2.28 12.34
CA ARG A 27 -0.83 -3.67 12.77
C ARG A 27 0.06 -4.52 11.88
N LEU A 28 0.75 -5.50 12.47
CA LEU A 28 1.36 -6.58 11.70
C LEU A 28 0.26 -7.61 11.38
N ASP A 29 -0.12 -7.72 10.11
CA ASP A 29 -1.05 -8.75 9.63
C ASP A 29 -0.32 -10.10 9.64
N ARG A 30 0.78 -10.19 8.89
CA ARG A 30 1.60 -11.41 8.78
C ARG A 30 3.00 -11.15 8.23
N THR A 31 3.89 -12.12 8.40
CA THR A 31 5.08 -12.25 7.57
C THR A 31 4.75 -13.05 6.31
N LEU A 32 5.22 -12.63 5.14
CA LEU A 32 4.99 -13.34 3.87
C LEU A 32 5.52 -14.78 3.94
N PHE A 33 4.66 -15.73 3.58
CA PHE A 33 4.98 -17.17 3.54
C PHE A 33 6.01 -17.53 2.47
N THR A 34 6.12 -16.72 1.42
CA THR A 34 7.07 -16.86 0.32
C THR A 34 8.39 -16.14 0.61
N SER A 35 9.46 -16.54 -0.08
CA SER A 35 10.76 -15.84 -0.09
C SER A 35 10.74 -14.60 -1.00
N THR A 36 9.66 -13.83 -0.93
CA THR A 36 9.46 -12.59 -1.70
C THR A 36 9.46 -11.38 -0.78
N GLN A 37 9.65 -10.20 -1.36
CA GLN A 37 9.66 -8.90 -0.67
C GLN A 37 8.85 -7.89 -1.48
N TYR A 38 8.33 -6.86 -0.81
CA TYR A 38 7.64 -5.77 -1.50
C TYR A 38 8.62 -4.98 -2.38
N PRO A 39 8.31 -4.75 -3.67
CA PRO A 39 9.24 -4.20 -4.65
C PRO A 39 9.44 -2.67 -4.53
N ALA A 40 8.48 -1.98 -3.92
CA ALA A 40 8.44 -0.55 -3.69
C ALA A 40 7.76 -0.29 -2.34
N ASP A 41 7.74 0.96 -1.88
CA ASP A 41 6.92 1.32 -0.72
C ASP A 41 5.46 1.12 -1.11
N TYR A 42 4.73 0.42 -0.25
CA TYR A 42 3.35 0.03 -0.47
C TYR A 42 2.46 0.63 0.60
N GLY A 43 1.27 1.05 0.21
CA GLY A 43 0.23 1.47 1.14
C GLY A 43 -1.01 1.89 0.35
N PHE A 44 -1.73 2.91 0.83
CA PHE A 44 -2.99 3.34 0.23
C PHE A 44 -3.09 4.85 0.07
N ILE A 45 -3.97 5.30 -0.84
CA ILE A 45 -4.26 6.70 -1.09
C ILE A 45 -5.27 7.21 -0.06
N GLU A 46 -4.92 8.28 0.65
CA GLU A 46 -5.80 8.90 1.63
C GLU A 46 -7.13 9.37 1.02
N HIS A 47 -8.21 9.20 1.79
CA HIS A 47 -9.56 9.65 1.43
C HIS A 47 -10.11 9.05 0.11
N THR A 48 -9.78 7.80 -0.18
CA THR A 48 -10.35 7.03 -1.30
C THR A 48 -11.19 5.85 -0.82
N LEU A 49 -12.05 5.34 -1.69
CA LEU A 49 -12.82 4.11 -1.49
C LEU A 49 -12.80 3.33 -2.80
N GLY A 50 -12.11 2.20 -2.80
CA GLY A 50 -12.01 1.24 -3.90
C GLY A 50 -13.29 0.44 -4.08
N GLU A 51 -13.35 -0.32 -5.17
CA GLU A 51 -14.50 -1.17 -5.51
C GLU A 51 -14.66 -2.38 -4.57
N ASP A 52 -13.58 -2.77 -3.90
CA ASP A 52 -13.52 -3.81 -2.88
C ASP A 52 -13.94 -3.33 -1.48
N GLY A 53 -14.14 -2.02 -1.31
CA GLY A 53 -14.56 -1.37 -0.06
C GLY A 53 -13.42 -0.88 0.83
N ASP A 54 -12.16 -1.06 0.41
CA ASP A 54 -10.98 -0.57 1.11
C ASP A 54 -10.41 0.68 0.38
N PRO A 55 -9.55 1.51 1.02
CA PRO A 55 -8.86 2.58 0.32
C PRO A 55 -8.03 2.05 -0.85
N LEU A 56 -7.91 2.84 -1.91
CA LEU A 56 -7.21 2.44 -3.13
C LEU A 56 -5.71 2.25 -2.85
N ASP A 57 -5.20 1.06 -3.16
CA ASP A 57 -3.79 0.71 -2.97
C ASP A 57 -2.85 1.50 -3.90
N ALA A 58 -1.63 1.72 -3.44
CA ALA A 58 -0.59 2.43 -4.19
C ALA A 58 0.81 1.82 -4.00
N LEU A 59 1.60 1.87 -5.08
CA LEU A 59 3.03 1.58 -5.07
C LEU A 59 3.84 2.86 -5.31
N VAL A 60 4.62 3.27 -4.32
CA VAL A 60 5.42 4.49 -4.39
C VAL A 60 6.87 4.15 -4.73
N LEU A 61 7.30 4.61 -5.90
CA LEU A 61 8.68 4.42 -6.37
C LEU A 61 9.63 5.39 -5.63
N VAL A 62 10.28 4.88 -4.58
CA VAL A 62 11.31 5.58 -3.80
C VAL A 62 12.69 4.96 -3.99
N GLN A 63 13.74 5.77 -3.82
CA GLN A 63 15.13 5.30 -3.85
C GLN A 63 15.49 4.57 -2.56
N GLU A 64 15.18 5.19 -1.42
CA GLU A 64 15.38 4.64 -0.07
C GLU A 64 14.01 4.34 0.55
N PRO A 65 13.81 3.15 1.16
CA PRO A 65 12.55 2.81 1.82
C PRO A 65 12.24 3.78 2.97
N THR A 66 10.97 4.08 3.18
CA THR A 66 10.55 4.92 4.31
C THR A 66 10.25 4.09 5.56
N PHE A 67 9.18 4.39 6.28
CA PHE A 67 8.74 3.69 7.49
C PHE A 67 7.20 3.56 7.48
N PRO A 68 6.63 2.53 8.14
CA PRO A 68 5.18 2.40 8.26
C PRO A 68 4.55 3.64 8.91
N GLY A 69 3.52 4.21 8.28
CA GLY A 69 2.86 5.45 8.67
C GLY A 69 3.46 6.72 8.05
N CYS A 70 4.47 6.61 7.19
CA CYS A 70 5.02 7.76 6.48
C CYS A 70 4.03 8.26 5.40
N LEU A 71 3.78 9.57 5.36
CA LEU A 71 3.00 10.21 4.30
C LEU A 71 3.90 10.70 3.17
N ILE A 72 3.51 10.42 1.93
CA ILE A 72 4.23 10.87 0.73
C ILE A 72 3.24 11.52 -0.24
N LEU A 73 3.49 12.79 -0.60
CA LEU A 73 2.77 13.44 -1.69
C LEU A 73 3.17 12.82 -3.03
N CYS A 74 2.21 12.21 -3.70
CA CYS A 74 2.41 11.39 -4.88
C CYS A 74 1.61 11.90 -6.09
N ARG A 75 2.00 11.45 -7.29
CA ARG A 75 1.21 11.59 -8.52
C ARG A 75 1.17 10.24 -9.24
N ALA A 76 0.02 9.89 -9.80
CA ALA A 76 -0.12 8.66 -10.58
C ALA A 76 0.71 8.70 -11.88
N ILE A 77 1.34 7.57 -12.22
CA ILE A 77 2.05 7.36 -13.49
C ILE A 77 1.61 6.10 -14.24
N GLY A 78 0.84 5.23 -13.59
CA GLY A 78 0.33 3.98 -14.13
C GLY A 78 -0.75 3.42 -13.21
N MET A 79 -1.21 2.22 -13.53
CA MET A 79 -2.07 1.42 -12.64
C MET A 79 -1.83 -0.05 -12.95
N PHE A 80 -1.48 -0.83 -11.94
CA PHE A 80 -1.39 -2.27 -12.02
C PHE A 80 -2.77 -2.87 -11.76
N ARG A 81 -3.38 -3.41 -12.81
CA ARG A 81 -4.69 -4.06 -12.71
C ARG A 81 -4.51 -5.54 -12.45
N MET A 82 -5.06 -6.03 -11.36
CA MET A 82 -5.07 -7.45 -11.05
C MET A 82 -6.43 -7.90 -10.52
N ARG A 83 -6.62 -9.21 -10.53
CA ARG A 83 -7.79 -9.87 -9.98
C ARG A 83 -7.34 -11.05 -9.14
N ASP A 84 -7.82 -11.12 -7.91
CA ASP A 84 -7.52 -12.18 -6.96
C ASP A 84 -8.77 -13.01 -6.62
N GLU A 85 -8.74 -13.78 -5.53
CA GLU A 85 -9.88 -14.56 -5.07
C GLU A 85 -11.06 -13.73 -4.54
N LYS A 86 -10.84 -12.46 -4.17
CA LYS A 86 -11.86 -11.54 -3.63
C LYS A 86 -12.44 -10.60 -4.68
N GLY A 87 -11.74 -10.32 -5.77
CA GLY A 87 -12.26 -9.42 -6.79
C GLY A 87 -11.19 -8.73 -7.61
N GLY A 88 -11.54 -7.59 -8.18
CA GLY A 88 -10.55 -6.67 -8.75
C GLY A 88 -9.78 -5.99 -7.61
N ASP A 89 -8.47 -5.87 -7.80
CA ASP A 89 -7.54 -5.30 -6.82
C ASP A 89 -6.54 -4.42 -7.58
N ASP A 90 -6.97 -3.21 -7.92
CA ASP A 90 -6.17 -2.27 -8.71
C ASP A 90 -5.20 -1.50 -7.80
N LYS A 91 -3.95 -1.32 -8.25
CA LYS A 91 -2.91 -0.59 -7.51
C LYS A 91 -2.35 0.55 -8.35
N VAL A 92 -2.37 1.77 -7.81
CA VAL A 92 -1.89 2.99 -8.49
C VAL A 92 -0.37 3.08 -8.45
#